data_AF-A0A8E0QYY3-F1
#
_entry.id   AF-A0A8E0QYY3-F1
#
_cell.length_a   1.000
_cell.length_b   1.000
_cell.length_c   1.000
_cell.angle_alpha   90.00
_cell.angle_beta   90.00
_cell.angle_gamma   90.00
#
_symmetry.space_group_name_H-M   'P 1'
#
loop_
_entity.id
_entity.type
_entity.pdbx_description
1 polymer ?
#
loop_
_entity_poly.entity_id
_entity_poly.type
_entity_poly.pdbx_seq_one_letter_code
_entity_poly.pdbx_strand_id
1 'polypeptide(L)'
;MASCAKTLKRVTQELGRNNPAIIYDNVNVDAVIPKIRILSFLCSGQICMMVKRLYVHEEIYDKFGEKLMAFIELLKVSNSTEADVFFGPVQISM
;
A
#
# COMPACT_ATOMS: atom_id res chain seq x y z
N MET A 1 24.49 4.01 9.76
CA MET A 1 25.38 3.27 10.68
C MET A 1 26.72 3.96 10.94
N ALA A 2 27.43 4.46 9.93
CA ALA A 2 28.79 5.01 10.08
C ALA A 2 28.96 6.03 11.23
N SER A 3 28.01 6.95 11.40
CA SER A 3 28.04 7.96 12.47
C SER A 3 27.98 7.37 13.89
N CYS A 4 27.38 6.19 14.07
CA CYS A 4 27.25 5.51 15.37
C CYS A 4 28.42 4.56 15.66
N ALA A 5 29.17 4.16 14.63
CA ALA A 5 30.21 3.13 14.70
C ALA A 5 31.39 3.54 15.60
N LYS A 6 31.84 4.80 15.50
CA LYS A 6 33.00 5.31 16.27
C LYS A 6 32.83 5.25 17.78
N THR A 7 31.59 5.19 18.27
CA THR A 7 31.26 5.24 19.70
C THR A 7 30.46 4.02 20.16
N LEU A 8 30.36 2.97 19.33
CA LEU A 8 29.65 1.72 19.64
C LEU A 8 28.22 1.93 20.19
N LYS A 9 27.51 2.95 19.68
CA LYS A 9 26.14 3.25 20.14
C LYS A 9 25.21 2.13 19.68
N ARG A 10 24.38 1.62 20.60
CA ARG A 10 23.26 0.74 20.25
C ARG A 10 22.26 1.52 19.40
N VAL A 11 21.78 0.92 18.33
CA VAL A 11 20.76 1.50 17.44
C VAL A 11 19.71 0.45 17.08
N THR A 12 18.47 0.92 16.92
CA THR A 12 17.36 0.18 16.33
C THR A 12 16.88 0.97 15.13
N GLN A 13 16.58 0.31 14.01
CA GLN A 13 16.24 0.98 12.76
C GLN A 13 15.04 0.35 12.08
N GLU A 14 14.14 1.18 11.58
CA GLU A 14 13.04 0.83 10.69
C GLU A 14 13.23 1.58 9.36
N LEU A 15 13.74 0.88 8.35
CA LEU A 15 14.28 1.48 7.12
C LEU A 15 13.33 1.39 5.92
N GLY A 16 12.03 1.33 6.20
CA GLY A 16 11.01 1.09 5.20
C GLY A 16 11.01 -0.36 4.69
N ARG A 17 10.10 -0.63 3.75
CA ARG A 17 9.89 -1.97 3.19
C ARG A 17 9.32 -1.92 1.78
N ASN A 18 9.45 -3.04 1.08
CA ASN A 18 8.83 -3.31 -0.21
C ASN A 18 7.89 -4.53 -0.08
N ASN A 19 6.77 -4.36 0.65
CA ASN A 19 5.92 -5.48 1.05
C ASN A 19 5.25 -6.16 -0.15
N PRO A 20 5.36 -7.49 -0.27
CA PRO A 20 4.55 -8.28 -1.20
C PRO A 20 3.18 -8.63 -0.58
N ALA A 21 2.16 -8.64 -1.41
CA ALA A 21 0.92 -9.38 -1.16
C ALA A 21 0.79 -10.46 -2.24
N ILE A 22 0.47 -11.69 -1.83
CA ILE A 22 0.32 -12.84 -2.72
C ILE A 22 -1.14 -13.27 -2.69
N ILE A 23 -1.79 -13.27 -3.84
CA ILE A 23 -3.21 -13.60 -4.01
C ILE A 23 -3.29 -14.91 -4.80
N TYR A 24 -3.78 -15.95 -4.14
CA TYR A 24 -3.96 -17.28 -4.74
C TYR A 24 -5.33 -17.39 -5.43
N ASP A 25 -5.51 -18.40 -6.29
CA ASP A 25 -6.72 -18.57 -7.13
C ASP A 25 -8.01 -18.81 -6.34
N ASN A 26 -7.91 -19.45 -5.17
CA ASN A 26 -9.04 -19.87 -4.34
C ASN A 26 -9.61 -18.77 -3.45
N VAL A 27 -9.14 -17.53 -3.57
CA VAL A 27 -9.66 -16.42 -2.76
C VAL A 27 -11.00 -15.92 -3.30
N ASN A 28 -11.83 -15.42 -2.39
CA ASN A 28 -12.95 -14.59 -2.79
C ASN A 28 -12.43 -13.19 -3.19
N VAL A 29 -12.31 -12.95 -4.51
CA VAL A 29 -11.79 -11.70 -5.07
C VAL A 29 -12.56 -10.49 -4.53
N ASP A 30 -13.89 -10.52 -4.54
CA ASP A 30 -14.73 -9.40 -4.11
C ASP A 30 -14.53 -9.05 -2.62
N ALA A 31 -14.24 -10.05 -1.78
CA ALA A 31 -13.92 -9.83 -0.37
C ALA A 31 -12.49 -9.30 -0.14
N VAL A 32 -11.56 -9.51 -1.09
CA VAL A 32 -10.15 -9.14 -0.98
C VAL A 32 -9.88 -7.74 -1.53
N ILE A 33 -10.56 -7.32 -2.59
CA ILE A 33 -10.35 -6.01 -3.24
C ILE A 33 -10.37 -4.82 -2.25
N PRO A 34 -11.38 -4.68 -1.35
CA PRO A 34 -11.42 -3.57 -0.41
C PRO A 34 -10.25 -3.57 0.58
N LYS A 35 -9.73 -4.77 0.93
CA LYS A 35 -8.58 -4.93 1.83
C LYS A 35 -7.29 -4.53 1.14
N ILE A 36 -7.08 -5.01 -0.08
CA ILE A 36 -5.90 -4.67 -0.89
C ILE A 36 -5.85 -3.18 -1.16
N ARG A 37 -6.99 -2.53 -1.43
CA ARG A 37 -7.06 -1.07 -1.53
C ARG A 37 -6.49 -0.38 -0.28
N ILE A 38 -7.02 -0.70 0.91
CA ILE A 38 -6.56 -0.08 2.16
C ILE A 38 -5.06 -0.32 2.35
N LEU A 39 -4.63 -1.57 2.20
CA LEU A 39 -3.24 -1.96 2.44
C LEU A 39 -2.25 -1.43 1.40
N SER A 40 -2.72 -0.93 0.25
CA SER A 40 -1.86 -0.39 -0.80
C SER A 40 -1.85 1.14 -0.82
N PHE A 41 -2.97 1.78 -0.48
CA PHE A 41 -3.19 3.20 -0.80
C PHE A 41 -3.53 4.09 0.40
N LEU A 42 -3.68 3.54 1.61
CA LEU A 42 -3.91 4.35 2.81
C LEU A 42 -2.78 5.39 2.98
N CYS A 43 -3.13 6.61 3.38
CA CYS A 43 -2.20 7.75 3.45
C CYS A 43 -1.41 7.97 2.16
N SER A 44 -2.04 7.70 1.01
CA SER A 44 -1.42 7.76 -0.32
C SER A 44 -0.17 6.86 -0.43
N GLY A 45 -0.20 5.71 0.25
CA GLY A 45 0.87 4.71 0.26
C GLY A 45 2.05 5.02 1.17
N GLN A 46 1.99 6.09 1.97
CA GLN A 46 3.11 6.60 2.78
C GLN A 46 3.23 5.92 4.15
N ILE A 47 3.01 4.61 4.20
CA ILE A 47 3.18 3.81 5.43
C ILE A 47 4.14 2.67 5.12
N CYS A 48 5.12 2.43 6.01
CA CYS A 48 6.18 1.44 5.82
C CYS A 48 5.67 0.01 5.57
N MET A 49 4.48 -0.32 6.05
CA MET A 49 3.85 -1.64 5.92
C MET A 49 2.91 -1.78 4.70
N MET A 50 2.75 -0.75 3.87
CA MET A 50 1.88 -0.85 2.68
C MET A 50 2.40 -1.84 1.66
N VAL A 51 1.46 -2.51 0.99
CA VAL A 51 1.70 -3.37 -0.17
C VAL A 51 2.22 -2.51 -1.31
N LYS A 52 3.41 -2.87 -1.81
CA LYS A 52 4.04 -2.23 -2.97
C LYS A 52 4.15 -3.16 -4.17
N ARG A 53 4.03 -4.47 -3.92
CA ARG A 53 4.06 -5.51 -4.94
C ARG A 53 2.90 -6.44 -4.72
N LEU A 54 2.05 -6.59 -5.72
CA LEU A 54 0.93 -7.51 -5.71
C LEU A 54 1.22 -8.63 -6.70
N TYR A 55 1.33 -9.85 -6.20
CA TYR A 55 1.49 -11.06 -7.00
C TYR A 55 0.15 -11.78 -7.02
N VAL A 56 -0.43 -11.97 -8.19
CA VAL A 56 -1.74 -12.58 -8.37
C VAL A 56 -1.57 -13.84 -9.19
N HIS A 57 -2.21 -14.93 -8.77
CA HIS A 57 -2.22 -16.20 -9.49
C HIS A 57 -2.79 -16.02 -10.90
N GLU A 58 -2.20 -16.68 -11.89
CA GLU A 58 -2.50 -16.48 -13.31
C GLU A 58 -3.99 -16.67 -13.65
N GLU A 59 -4.62 -17.72 -13.10
CA GLU A 59 -6.04 -18.06 -13.27
C GLU A 59 -7.02 -16.93 -12.89
N ILE A 60 -6.62 -16.01 -12.01
CA ILE A 60 -7.47 -14.89 -11.56
C ILE A 60 -6.90 -13.52 -11.89
N TYR A 61 -5.76 -13.45 -12.59
CA TYR A 61 -5.00 -12.22 -12.80
C TYR A 61 -5.83 -11.11 -13.44
N ASP A 62 -6.43 -11.38 -14.59
CA ASP A 62 -7.19 -10.38 -15.35
C ASP A 62 -8.42 -9.91 -14.58
N LYS A 63 -9.24 -10.86 -14.11
CA LYS A 63 -10.44 -10.58 -13.31
C LYS A 63 -10.12 -9.77 -12.05
N PHE A 64 -9.02 -10.10 -11.37
CA PHE A 64 -8.58 -9.38 -10.18
C PHE A 64 -8.17 -7.95 -10.55
N GLY A 65 -7.38 -7.79 -11.62
CA GLY A 65 -6.93 -6.49 -12.12
C GLY A 65 -8.10 -5.58 -12.49
N GLU A 66 -9.05 -6.09 -13.27
CA GLU A 66 -10.27 -5.36 -13.66
C GLU A 66 -11.06 -4.89 -12.44
N LYS A 67 -11.31 -5.79 -11.47
CA LYS A 67 -12.07 -5.45 -10.26
C LYS A 67 -11.31 -4.46 -9.36
N LEU A 68 -9.99 -4.59 -9.26
CA LEU A 68 -9.17 -3.66 -8.50
C LEU A 68 -9.23 -2.26 -9.13
N MET A 69 -9.07 -2.17 -10.46
CA MET A 69 -9.14 -0.91 -11.19
C MET A 69 -10.51 -0.24 -11.04
N ALA A 70 -11.59 -0.98 -11.30
CA ALA A 70 -12.95 -0.47 -11.14
C ALA A 70 -13.21 0.04 -9.72
N PHE A 71 -12.62 -0.60 -8.70
CA PHE A 71 -12.73 -0.12 -7.32
C PHE A 71 -11.91 1.16 -7.08
N ILE A 72 -10.68 1.23 -7.58
CA ILE A 72 -9.79 2.38 -7.40
C ILE A 72 -10.36 3.64 -8.08
N GLU A 73 -10.99 3.51 -9.24
CA GLU A 73 -11.61 4.62 -9.97
C GLU A 73 -12.72 5.34 -9.19
N LEU A 74 -13.34 4.67 -8.21
CA LEU A 74 -14.35 5.25 -7.33
C LEU A 74 -13.75 6.12 -6.20
N LEU A 75 -12.43 6.13 -6.03
CA LEU A 75 -11.78 6.78 -4.90
C LEU A 75 -11.54 8.26 -5.18
N LYS A 76 -12.13 9.10 -4.32
CA LYS A 76 -11.97 10.56 -4.40
C LYS A 76 -10.56 10.98 -3.98
N VAL A 77 -9.95 11.80 -4.84
CA VAL A 77 -8.71 12.54 -4.59
C VAL A 77 -9.08 14.00 -4.34
N SER A 78 -8.79 14.54 -3.16
CA SER A 78 -9.01 15.97 -2.86
C SER A 78 -8.23 16.40 -1.61
N ASN A 79 -8.56 17.58 -1.07
CA ASN A 79 -8.06 18.04 0.22
C ASN A 79 -8.57 17.14 1.36
N SER A 80 -7.67 16.75 2.27
CA SER A 80 -7.94 15.75 3.32
C SER A 80 -8.95 16.19 4.39
N THR A 81 -9.37 17.46 4.40
CA THR A 81 -10.41 17.97 5.31
C THR A 81 -11.82 17.79 4.78
N GLU A 82 -11.98 17.44 3.50
CA GLU A 82 -13.30 17.19 2.91
C GLU A 82 -13.81 15.78 3.24
N ALA A 83 -15.13 15.66 3.36
CA ALA A 83 -15.77 14.35 3.51
C ALA A 83 -15.51 13.46 2.28
N ASP A 84 -15.47 12.15 2.55
CA ASP A 84 -15.37 11.07 1.56
C ASP A 84 -14.10 11.08 0.69
N VAL A 85 -13.06 11.82 1.10
CA VAL A 85 -11.75 11.81 0.44
C VAL A 85 -10.94 10.60 0.91
N PHE A 86 -10.45 9.81 -0.05
CA PHE A 86 -9.58 8.67 0.24
C PHE A 86 -8.11 9.00 -0.01
N PHE A 87 -7.80 9.68 -1.12
CA PHE A 87 -6.45 10.09 -1.46
C PHE A 87 -6.21 11.56 -1.06
N GLY A 88 -5.31 11.76 -0.11
CA GLY A 88 -4.76 13.06 0.23
C GLY A 88 -3.45 13.37 -0.52
N PRO A 89 -2.86 14.56 -0.33
CA PRO A 89 -1.59 14.90 -0.94
C PRO A 89 -0.45 14.01 -0.44
N VAL A 90 0.62 13.93 -1.24
CA VAL A 90 1.88 13.28 -0.84
C VAL A 90 2.73 14.29 -0.08
N GLN A 91 3.43 13.84 0.97
CA GLN A 91 4.32 14.70 1.73
C GLN A 91 5.60 14.96 0.94
N ILE A 92 5.87 16.24 0.65
CA ILE A 92 7.01 16.67 -0.19
C ILE A 92 8.01 17.55 0.56
N SER A 93 7.67 18.01 1.77
CA SER A 93 8.54 18.83 2.61
C SER A 93 8.32 18.52 4.07
N MET A 94 9.38 18.58 4.88
CA MET A 94 9.30 18.39 6.32
C MET A 94 9.01 19.70 7.04
#